data_AF-A0A0L0F3M6-F1
#
_entry.id   AF-A0A0L0F3M6-F1
#
_cell.length_a   1.000
_cell.length_b   1.000
_cell.length_c   1.000
_cell.angle_alpha   90.00
_cell.angle_beta   90.00
_cell.angle_gamma   90.00
#
_symmetry.space_group_name_H-M   'P 1'
#
loop_
_entity.id
_entity.type
_entity.pdbx_description
1 polymer ?
#
loop_
_entity_poly.entity_id
_entity_poly.type
_entity_poly.pdbx_seq_one_letter_code
_entity_poly.pdbx_strand_id
1 'polypeptide(L)'
;MSIVAMLSAGNTIFYRPKDKAMLADTARVNFNSPGGDHMTLLNVWKQWEESGFSIPWCFENFIQHRSMKRARDVREQLVGLMERVEIESTTTEDNTLIRKAITSGFFYNTAKLTRSGNYKTIKHQQ
;
A
#
# COMPACT_ATOMS: atom_id res chain seq x y z
N MET A 1 -8.17 6.25 1.11
CA MET A 1 -7.38 6.62 2.30
C MET A 1 -6.38 5.56 2.74
N SER A 2 -6.75 4.28 2.82
CA SER A 2 -5.86 3.22 3.33
C SER A 2 -4.50 3.11 2.62
N ILE A 3 -4.43 3.29 1.29
CA ILE A 3 -3.14 3.29 0.56
C ILE A 3 -2.22 4.42 1.03
N VAL A 4 -2.73 5.64 1.20
CA VAL A 4 -1.95 6.79 1.67
C VAL A 4 -1.44 6.55 3.08
N ALA A 5 -2.29 6.02 3.95
CA ALA A 5 -1.93 5.66 5.31
C ALA A 5 -0.82 4.58 5.35
N MET A 6 -0.93 3.55 4.51
CA MET A 6 0.08 2.49 4.38
C MET A 6 1.42 3.03 3.83
N LEU A 7 1.37 3.94 2.86
CA LEU A 7 2.58 4.62 2.36
C LEU A 7 3.29 5.44 3.44
N SER A 8 2.55 6.03 4.39
CA SER A 8 3.13 6.77 5.51
C SER A 8 3.92 5.89 6.50
N ALA A 9 3.61 4.59 6.55
CA ALA A 9 4.39 3.61 7.29
C ALA A 9 5.63 3.12 6.52
N GLY A 10 5.70 3.36 5.21
CA GLY A 10 6.84 3.05 4.37
C GLY A 10 7.13 1.55 4.22
N ASN A 11 8.38 1.21 3.90
CA ASN A 11 8.81 -0.18 3.65
C ASN A 11 8.90 -1.04 4.93
N THR A 12 8.59 -0.50 6.11
CA THR A 12 8.65 -1.26 7.37
C THR A 12 7.43 -2.14 7.59
N ILE A 13 6.48 -2.20 6.65
CA ILE A 13 5.31 -3.09 6.75
C ILE A 13 5.74 -4.55 6.67
N PHE A 14 6.59 -4.90 5.71
CA PHE A 14 7.07 -6.27 5.55
C PHE A 14 8.33 -6.50 6.39
N TYR A 15 8.39 -7.63 7.09
CA TYR A 15 9.55 -8.06 7.85
C TYR A 15 10.12 -9.36 7.25
N ARG A 16 11.43 -9.39 7.00
CA ARG A 16 12.09 -10.53 6.34
C ARG A 16 13.28 -11.03 7.18
N PRO A 17 13.04 -11.89 8.18
CA PRO A 17 14.11 -12.57 8.92
C PRO A 17 15.02 -13.36 7.98
N LYS A 18 16.34 -13.35 8.22
CA LYS A 18 17.29 -14.08 7.36
C LYS A 18 17.06 -15.60 7.39
N ASP A 19 16.74 -16.13 8.56
CA ASP A 19 16.46 -17.54 8.84
C ASP A 19 15.10 -18.02 8.26
N LYS A 20 14.18 -17.10 8.00
CA LYS A 20 12.83 -17.39 7.47
C LYS A 20 12.54 -16.66 6.16
N ALA A 21 13.59 -16.31 5.42
CA ALA A 21 13.49 -15.51 4.20
C ALA A 21 12.53 -16.11 3.18
N MET A 22 12.62 -17.42 2.94
CA MET A 22 11.75 -18.14 2.00
C MET A 22 10.28 -18.08 2.43
N LEU A 23 9.98 -18.30 3.72
CA LEU A 23 8.61 -18.23 4.25
C LEU A 23 8.04 -16.82 4.15
N ALA A 24 8.85 -15.80 4.46
CA ALA A 24 8.46 -14.41 4.36
C ALA A 24 8.16 -14.00 2.90
N ASP A 25 8.97 -14.47 1.96
CA ASP A 25 8.75 -14.21 0.53
C ASP A 25 7.48 -14.91 0.03
N THR A 26 7.23 -16.16 0.45
CA THR A 26 5.99 -16.88 0.13
C THR A 26 4.76 -16.17 0.69
N ALA A 27 4.79 -15.75 1.96
CA ALA A 27 3.71 -14.98 2.56
C ALA A 27 3.46 -13.66 1.82
N ARG A 28 4.54 -12.98 1.40
CA ARG A 28 4.43 -11.73 0.64
C ARG A 28 3.75 -11.92 -0.71
N VAL A 29 4.00 -13.03 -1.41
CA VAL A 29 3.36 -13.33 -2.70
C VAL A 29 1.84 -13.41 -2.57
N ASN A 30 1.30 -13.87 -1.44
CA ASN A 30 -0.16 -13.94 -1.20
C ASN A 30 -0.83 -12.56 -1.19
N PHE A 31 -0.06 -11.49 -0.93
CA PHE A 31 -0.58 -10.14 -0.95
C PHE A 31 -0.50 -9.47 -2.33
N ASN A 32 0.22 -10.06 -3.28
CA ASN A 32 0.41 -9.48 -4.60
C ASN A 32 -0.94 -9.30 -5.30
N SER A 33 -1.29 -8.06 -5.58
CA SER A 33 -2.47 -7.73 -6.37
C SER A 33 -2.06 -7.29 -7.78
N PRO A 34 -2.77 -7.75 -8.83
CA PRO A 34 -2.69 -7.12 -10.14
C PRO A 34 -2.91 -5.61 -10.00
N GLY A 35 -2.02 -4.79 -10.56
CA GLY A 35 -2.05 -3.33 -10.41
C GLY A 35 -0.92 -2.73 -9.57
N GLY A 36 -0.03 -3.56 -9.02
CA GLY A 36 1.27 -3.14 -8.47
C GLY A 36 1.27 -2.91 -6.97
N ASP A 37 2.35 -2.30 -6.46
CA ASP A 37 2.64 -2.22 -5.03
C ASP A 37 1.57 -1.48 -4.22
N HIS A 38 0.96 -0.43 -4.78
CA HIS A 38 -0.13 0.27 -4.11
C HIS A 38 -1.36 -0.62 -3.87
N MET A 39 -1.67 -1.53 -4.80
CA MET A 39 -2.78 -2.46 -4.64
C MET A 39 -2.41 -3.57 -3.65
N THR A 40 -1.15 -4.00 -3.66
CA THR A 40 -0.62 -4.93 -2.66
C THR A 40 -0.73 -4.35 -1.24
N LEU A 41 -0.40 -3.07 -1.04
CA LEU A 41 -0.59 -2.40 0.25
C LEU A 41 -2.06 -2.32 0.67
N LEU A 42 -2.97 -2.07 -0.29
CA LEU A 42 -4.40 -2.09 -0.02
C LEU A 42 -4.88 -3.49 0.38
N ASN A 43 -4.39 -4.53 -0.27
CA ASN A 43 -4.71 -5.92 0.04
C ASN A 43 -4.25 -6.30 1.45
N VAL A 44 -3.02 -5.93 1.83
CA VAL A 44 -2.51 -6.11 3.20
C VAL A 44 -3.42 -5.41 4.22
N TRP A 45 -3.82 -4.17 3.95
CA TRP A 45 -4.73 -3.43 4.82
C TRP A 45 -6.08 -4.15 4.98
N LYS A 46 -6.70 -4.55 3.87
CA LYS A 46 -8.01 -5.22 3.87
C LYS A 46 -7.98 -6.53 4.67
N GLN A 47 -6.99 -7.39 4.42
CA GLN A 47 -6.88 -8.66 5.14
C GLN A 47 -6.59 -8.46 6.64
N TRP A 48 -5.79 -7.44 7.00
CA TRP A 48 -5.58 -7.12 8.41
C TRP A 48 -6.84 -6.59 9.08
N GLU A 49 -7.62 -5.76 8.40
CA GLU A 49 -8.91 -5.25 8.86
C GLU A 49 -9.93 -6.39 9.04
N GLU A 50 -10.02 -7.30 8.06
CA GLU A 50 -10.85 -8.52 8.12
C GLU A 50 -10.43 -9.47 9.25
N SER A 51 -9.15 -9.52 9.60
CA SER A 51 -8.64 -10.25 10.77
C SER A 51 -9.03 -9.63 12.12
N GLY A 52 -9.73 -8.49 12.12
CA GLY A 52 -10.03 -7.72 13.33
C GLY A 52 -8.80 -7.01 13.90
N PHE A 53 -7.87 -6.58 13.03
CA PHE A 53 -6.60 -5.96 13.43
C PHE A 53 -5.70 -6.88 14.28
N SER A 54 -5.71 -8.18 13.97
CA SER A 54 -5.05 -9.22 14.77
C SER A 54 -3.53 -9.08 14.77
N ILE A 55 -2.94 -9.09 15.98
CA ILE A 55 -1.49 -9.15 16.19
C ILE A 55 -0.93 -10.51 15.73
N PRO A 56 -1.50 -11.67 16.13
CA PRO A 56 -1.07 -12.98 15.61
C PRO A 56 -1.06 -13.05 14.09
N TRP A 57 -2.08 -12.51 13.43
CA TRP A 57 -2.16 -12.48 11.97
C TRP A 57 -0.98 -11.71 11.36
N CYS A 58 -0.58 -10.59 11.95
CA CYS A 58 0.61 -9.86 11.51
C CYS A 58 1.88 -10.73 11.61
N PHE A 59 2.07 -11.46 12.71
CA PHE A 59 3.23 -12.33 12.89
C PHE A 59 3.27 -13.47 11.89
N GLU A 60 2.14 -14.15 11.68
CA GLU A 60 2.01 -15.27 10.73
C GLU A 60 2.28 -14.83 9.29
N ASN A 61 1.90 -13.60 8.94
CA ASN A 61 2.04 -13.05 7.60
C ASN A 61 3.29 -12.19 7.40
N PHE A 62 4.24 -12.23 8.35
CA PHE A 62 5.49 -11.46 8.27
C PHE A 62 5.28 -9.94 8.11
N ILE A 63 4.24 -9.42 8.77
CA ILE A 63 3.87 -8.01 8.78
C ILE A 63 4.23 -7.39 10.14
N GLN A 64 4.82 -6.20 10.12
CA GLN A 64 5.12 -5.47 11.34
C GLN A 64 3.87 -4.79 11.89
N HIS A 65 3.31 -5.35 12.96
CA HIS A 65 2.15 -4.78 13.64
C HIS A 65 2.33 -3.30 14.04
N ARG A 66 3.54 -2.89 14.47
CA ARG A 66 3.81 -1.48 14.82
C ARG A 66 3.61 -0.55 13.62
N SER A 67 4.04 -0.97 12.43
CA SER A 67 3.85 -0.23 11.17
C SER A 67 2.37 -0.14 10.81
N MET A 68 1.63 -1.25 10.95
CA MET A 68 0.18 -1.29 10.69
C MET A 68 -0.61 -0.40 11.66
N LYS A 69 -0.28 -0.43 12.95
CA LYS A 69 -0.89 0.44 13.95
C LYS A 69 -0.66 1.92 13.60
N ARG A 70 0.57 2.31 13.25
CA ARG A 70 0.86 3.68 12.81
C ARG A 70 0.05 4.06 11.56
N ALA A 71 -0.05 3.16 10.58
CA ALA A 71 -0.87 3.40 9.40
C ALA A 71 -2.35 3.61 9.79
N ARG A 72 -2.87 2.83 10.73
CA ARG A 72 -4.24 3.02 11.24
C ARG A 72 -4.43 4.38 11.90
N ASP A 73 -3.53 4.77 12.79
CA ASP A 73 -3.59 6.08 13.46
C ASP A 73 -3.59 7.23 12.42
N VAL A 74 -2.75 7.13 11.38
CA VAL A 74 -2.73 8.10 10.27
C VAL A 74 -4.03 8.09 9.47
N ARG A 75 -4.60 6.91 9.19
CA ARG A 75 -5.88 6.80 8.48
C ARG A 75 -7.00 7.48 9.26
N GLU A 76 -7.07 7.25 10.57
CA GLU A 76 -8.07 7.87 11.45
C GLU A 76 -7.92 9.40 11.47
N GLN A 77 -6.69 9.92 11.52
CA GLN A 77 -6.43 11.36 11.39
C GLN A 77 -6.88 11.93 10.03
N LEU A 78 -6.58 11.22 8.93
CA LEU A 78 -6.99 11.64 7.59
C LEU A 78 -8.51 11.67 7.43
N VAL A 79 -9.22 10.66 7.95
CA VAL A 79 -10.69 10.65 7.93
C VAL A 79 -11.25 11.83 8.72
N GLY A 80 -10.74 12.09 9.92
CA GLY A 80 -11.18 13.25 10.72
C GLY A 80 -10.87 14.60 10.05
N LEU A 81 -9.79 14.70 9.27
CA LEU A 81 -9.51 15.89 8.46
C LEU A 81 -10.51 16.04 7.31
N MET A 82 -10.83 14.97 6.59
CA MET A 82 -11.81 14.99 5.49
C MET A 82 -13.18 15.46 5.98
N GLU A 83 -13.63 14.98 7.14
CA GLU A 83 -14.89 15.42 7.75
C GLU A 83 -14.88 16.93 8.04
N ARG A 84 -13.77 17.47 8.55
CA ARG A 84 -13.63 18.91 8.84
C ARG A 84 -13.65 19.80 7.61
N VAL A 85 -13.22 19.28 6.46
CA VAL A 85 -13.22 20.02 5.18
C VAL A 85 -14.37 19.60 4.27
N GLU A 86 -15.38 18.90 4.81
CA GLU A 86 -16.60 18.49 4.12
C GLU A 86 -16.34 17.64 2.86
N ILE A 87 -15.27 16.84 2.86
CA ILE A 87 -14.99 15.87 1.80
C ILE A 87 -15.62 14.54 2.18
N GLU A 88 -16.61 14.11 1.40
CA GLU A 88 -17.26 12.82 1.59
C GLU A 88 -16.29 11.64 1.37
N SER A 89 -16.28 10.72 2.32
CA SER A 89 -15.52 9.48 2.21
C SER A 89 -16.27 8.48 1.33
N THR A 90 -15.75 8.20 0.14
CA THR A 90 -16.27 7.15 -0.75
C THR A 90 -15.36 5.92 -0.78
N THR A 91 -15.96 4.76 -0.99
CA THR A 91 -15.26 3.47 -1.13
C THR A 91 -15.52 2.90 -2.51
N THR A 92 -14.51 2.29 -3.12
CA THR A 92 -14.63 1.58 -4.39
C THR A 92 -13.69 0.39 -4.42
N GLU A 93 -14.10 -0.66 -5.13
CA GLU A 93 -13.26 -1.82 -5.45
C GLU A 93 -12.73 -1.78 -6.89
N ASP A 94 -13.11 -0.75 -7.66
CA ASP A 94 -12.63 -0.59 -9.03
C ASP A 94 -11.17 -0.13 -9.04
N ASN A 95 -10.27 -1.07 -9.32
CA ASN A 95 -8.83 -0.84 -9.48
C ASN A 95 -8.50 0.27 -10.50
N THR A 96 -9.36 0.53 -11.47
CA THR A 96 -9.18 1.62 -12.44
C THR A 96 -9.39 2.99 -11.79
N LEU A 97 -10.45 3.15 -11.01
CA LEU A 97 -10.70 4.39 -10.26
C LEU A 97 -9.60 4.66 -9.23
N ILE A 98 -9.15 3.62 -8.52
CA ILE A 98 -8.06 3.74 -7.55
C ILE A 98 -6.76 4.18 -8.25
N ARG A 99 -6.40 3.56 -9.38
CA ARG A 99 -5.20 3.94 -10.14
C ARG A 99 -5.30 5.35 -10.72
N LYS A 100 -6.49 5.79 -11.17
CA LYS A 100 -6.71 7.17 -11.60
C LYS A 100 -6.48 8.17 -10.47
N ALA A 101 -6.99 7.88 -9.26
CA ALA A 101 -6.78 8.72 -8.08
C ALA A 101 -5.31 8.77 -7.63
N ILE A 102 -4.56 7.67 -7.75
CA ILE A 102 -3.11 7.69 -7.49
C ILE A 102 -2.40 8.53 -8.55
N THR A 103 -2.74 8.31 -9.83
CA THR A 103 -2.08 9.01 -10.94
C THR A 103 -2.34 10.52 -10.90
N SER A 104 -3.50 10.98 -10.45
CA SER A 104 -3.78 12.42 -10.35
C SER A 104 -2.81 13.15 -9.39
N GLY A 105 -2.34 12.48 -8.33
CA GLY A 105 -1.32 13.02 -7.42
C GLY A 105 0.13 12.70 -7.80
N PHE A 106 0.36 11.53 -8.42
CA PHE A 106 1.70 11.00 -8.73
C PHE A 106 2.10 11.10 -10.21
N PHE A 107 1.37 11.82 -11.06
CA PHE A 107 1.63 11.87 -12.51
C PHE A 107 3.07 12.30 -12.87
N TYR A 108 3.71 13.13 -12.04
CA TYR A 108 5.11 13.52 -12.21
C TYR A 108 6.12 12.40 -11.88
N ASN A 109 5.71 11.41 -11.10
CA ASN A 109 6.51 10.27 -10.66
C ASN A 109 6.21 9.05 -11.54
N THR A 110 6.21 9.24 -12.86
CA THR A 110 5.88 8.19 -13.84
C THR A 110 7.10 7.82 -14.68
N ALA A 111 7.15 6.54 -15.08
CA ALA A 111 8.16 6.02 -15.97
C ALA A 111 7.51 5.16 -17.06
N LYS A 112 8.17 5.11 -18.23
CA LYS A 112 7.73 4.32 -19.38
C LYS A 112 8.79 3.26 -19.70
N LEU A 113 8.33 2.03 -19.91
CA LEU A 113 9.17 0.95 -20.43
C LEU A 113 9.56 1.26 -21.88
N THR A 114 10.86 1.31 -22.16
CA THR A 114 11.40 1.49 -23.51
C THR A 114 11.45 0.15 -24.24
N ARG A 115 11.58 0.21 -25.58
CA ARG A 115 11.80 -1.00 -26.40
C ARG A 115 13.07 -1.78 -26.01
N SER A 116 14.05 -1.11 -25.41
CA SER A 116 15.28 -1.72 -24.90
C SER A 116 15.11 -2.43 -23.55
N GLY A 117 13.90 -2.45 -22.97
CA GLY A 117 13.62 -3.09 -21.68
C GLY A 117 13.94 -2.24 -20.45
N ASN A 118 14.43 -1.01 -20.63
CA ASN A 118 14.74 -0.09 -19.53
C ASN A 118 13.55 0.83 -19.24
N TYR A 119 13.40 1.26 -17.99
CA TYR A 119 12.43 2.29 -17.64
C TYR A 119 13.04 3.68 -17.76
N LYS A 120 12.35 4.62 -18.41
CA LYS A 120 12.71 6.04 -18.45
C LYS A 120 11.65 6.88 -17.76
N THR A 121 12.07 7.79 -16.88
CA THR A 121 11.13 8.74 -16.27
C THR A 121 10.58 9.69 -17.32
N ILE A 122 9.32 10.08 -17.18
CA ILE A 122 8.68 10.99 -18.15
C ILE A 122 9.22 12.42 -18.01
N LYS A 123 9.58 12.83 -16.78
CA LYS A 123 10.03 14.20 -16.47
C LYS A 123 11.52 14.43 -16.71
N HIS A 124 12.38 13.46 -16.39
CA HIS A 124 13.83 13.60 -16.52
C HIS A 124 14.33 12.69 -17.65
N GLN A 125 14.29 13.23 -18.87
CA GLN A 125 15.10 12.73 -19.99
C GLN A 125 16.49 13.36 -19.88
N GLN A 126 17.35 12.83 -19.02
CA GLN A 126 18.79 12.99 -19.16
C GLN A 126 19.36 11.67 -19.68
#